data_AF-A0A949WJ46-F1
#
_entry.id   AF-A0A949WJ46-F1
#
_cell.length_a   1.000
_cell.length_b   1.000
_cell.length_c   1.000
_cell.angle_alpha   90.00
_cell.angle_beta   90.00
_cell.angle_gamma   90.00
#
_symmetry.space_group_name_H-M   'P 1'
#
loop_
_entity.id
_entity.type
_entity.pdbx_description
1 polymer ?
#
loop_
_entity_poly.entity_id
_entity_poly.type
_entity_poly.pdbx_seq_one_letter_code
_entity_poly.pdbx_strand_id
1 'polypeptide(L)'
;MTAYDLKGNASLTVTRTFTFTRRYKLTVTRTAPVALSQAGTLTVVATPRTAATAFAPVIATANPKVSQILPGVPVKLAAQALKGYVFSHWASMPAGATVLGNVLNFTMPAQDVAAEAVFVANAFVASPGQGNSFYGLLAPFGTSATGNSTVGWFTGTIVPASGSFSGRVMIDGLSKAFVGTFYGDTGLFFTQGSTKNRTISVGSRSMTLSIDSTGISVALSEGAAQVVGGLAKRAYYSSTRTVPVAMLNRKTRASLTANDQGFFTVALPSKVQVPAKDMTTYPHGDGFGSVTLSSLGGVTMVGTLADGSTFLGSSGLVSVGGFPAYAQLVTPGAAVTVKGGSISGELSVDVAQADSDVSGTDLLWIRPAVTQMAGTTPSAKATQLYTEGWPTGIRVDAVGAFYDRTKDARTGLGLGAVNATTGNGELVFSGGKLTADVEVRAFNIEAGTASATKVTKIPVANGTFSLAVTQGVGQFNGTFTPNWTNAVAAKPLFRGVLIQKGGNKGGYGYFISNRNGDVDPQAGRVTLGAPVP
;
A
#
# COMPACT_ATOMS: atom_id res chain seq x y z
N MET A 1 21.31 -71.63 26.92
CA MET A 1 22.71 -71.61 26.47
C MET A 1 23.57 -71.98 27.65
N THR A 2 24.33 -73.07 27.57
CA THR A 2 25.28 -73.49 28.60
C THR A 2 26.61 -72.79 28.30
N ALA A 3 27.11 -72.00 29.24
CA ALA A 3 28.45 -71.40 29.11
C ALA A 3 29.46 -72.32 29.82
N TYR A 4 30.55 -72.62 29.11
CA TYR A 4 31.67 -73.39 29.63
C TYR A 4 32.84 -72.45 29.87
N ASP A 5 33.48 -72.53 31.03
CA ASP A 5 34.76 -71.86 31.24
C ASP A 5 35.91 -72.60 30.52
N LEU A 6 37.12 -72.03 30.55
CA LEU A 6 38.32 -72.62 29.92
C LEU A 6 38.76 -73.95 30.57
N LYS A 7 38.10 -74.38 31.65
CA LYS A 7 38.31 -75.66 32.33
C LYS A 7 37.15 -76.65 32.11
N GLY A 8 36.16 -76.30 31.29
CA GLY A 8 35.03 -77.18 30.96
C GLY A 8 33.90 -77.19 32.00
N ASN A 9 33.92 -76.29 32.97
CA ASN A 9 32.84 -76.22 33.97
C ASN A 9 31.60 -75.57 33.36
N ALA A 10 30.47 -76.29 33.40
CA ALA A 10 29.20 -75.81 32.89
C ALA A 10 28.49 -74.94 33.93
N SER A 11 28.28 -73.65 33.63
CA SER A 11 27.35 -72.82 34.39
C SER A 11 25.92 -73.05 33.89
N LEU A 12 25.05 -73.58 34.76
CA LEU A 12 23.67 -73.98 34.43
C LEU A 12 22.69 -72.80 34.33
N THR A 13 23.10 -71.58 34.66
CA THR A 13 22.22 -70.41 34.57
C THR A 13 22.96 -69.20 34.02
N VAL A 14 22.78 -68.95 32.73
CA VAL A 14 23.09 -67.67 32.10
C VAL A 14 21.77 -66.93 31.90
N THR A 15 21.48 -65.93 32.73
CA THR A 15 20.33 -65.05 32.52
C THR A 15 20.68 -64.04 31.44
N ARG A 16 20.03 -64.14 30.28
CA ARG A 16 20.05 -63.08 29.25
C ARG A 16 18.74 -62.31 29.33
N THR A 17 18.82 -61.06 29.76
CA THR A 17 17.68 -60.15 29.74
C THR A 17 17.57 -59.53 28.35
N PHE A 18 16.42 -59.72 27.70
CA PHE A 18 16.09 -59.06 26.44
C PHE A 18 15.06 -57.97 26.72
N THR A 19 15.43 -56.72 26.50
CA THR A 19 14.46 -55.61 26.53
C THR A 19 13.92 -55.42 25.12
N PHE A 20 12.65 -55.77 24.91
CA PHE A 20 11.95 -55.51 23.66
C PHE A 20 11.28 -54.13 23.74
N THR A 21 11.84 -53.14 23.06
CA THR A 21 11.17 -51.85 22.92
C THR A 21 10.28 -51.87 21.68
N ARG A 22 8.96 -51.92 21.90
CA ARG A 22 7.97 -51.91 20.82
C ARG A 22 8.01 -50.56 20.10
N ARG A 23 8.11 -50.61 18.77
CA ARG A 23 7.85 -49.48 17.87
C ARG A 23 6.39 -49.53 17.42
N TYR A 24 5.79 -48.36 17.24
CA TYR A 24 4.46 -48.17 16.72
C TYR A 24 4.52 -47.66 15.27
N LYS A 25 3.51 -48.01 14.50
CA LYS A 25 3.43 -47.69 13.08
C LYS A 25 2.93 -46.27 12.90
N LEU A 26 3.68 -45.46 12.16
CA LEU A 26 3.22 -44.21 11.57
C LEU A 26 2.95 -44.45 10.09
N THR A 27 1.69 -44.31 9.68
CA THR A 27 1.29 -44.35 8.27
C THR A 27 1.05 -42.93 7.76
N VAL A 28 1.78 -42.50 6.75
CA VAL A 28 1.59 -41.18 6.14
C VAL A 28 1.10 -41.33 4.71
N THR A 29 -0.08 -40.78 4.44
CA THR A 29 -0.69 -40.79 3.11
C THR A 29 -0.56 -39.43 2.43
N ARG A 30 -0.66 -39.46 1.11
CA ARG A 30 -0.81 -38.28 0.25
C ARG A 30 -2.14 -38.38 -0.49
N THR A 31 -2.89 -37.29 -0.51
CA THR A 31 -4.11 -37.17 -1.31
C THR A 31 -4.02 -35.98 -2.24
N ALA A 32 -4.49 -36.17 -3.48
CA ALA A 32 -4.63 -35.14 -4.50
C ALA A 32 -5.80 -35.51 -5.42
N PRO A 33 -6.39 -34.56 -6.16
CA PRO A 33 -7.43 -34.86 -7.16
C PRO A 33 -7.00 -35.98 -8.13
N VAL A 34 -7.93 -36.87 -8.45
CA VAL A 34 -7.75 -38.26 -8.98
C VAL A 34 -6.87 -38.42 -10.23
N ALA A 35 -6.53 -37.35 -10.95
CA ALA A 35 -5.66 -37.40 -12.13
C ALA A 35 -4.15 -37.37 -11.81
N LEU A 36 -3.73 -37.29 -10.53
CA LEU A 36 -2.45 -36.68 -10.16
C LEU A 36 -1.66 -37.54 -9.14
N SER A 37 -1.24 -38.74 -9.57
CA SER A 37 -0.52 -39.74 -8.75
C SER A 37 0.87 -39.33 -8.24
N GLN A 38 1.31 -38.08 -8.49
CA GLN A 38 2.58 -37.51 -8.03
C GLN A 38 2.45 -36.02 -7.65
N ALA A 39 1.61 -35.71 -6.66
CA ALA A 39 1.40 -34.32 -6.21
C ALA A 39 2.48 -33.76 -5.26
N GLY A 40 3.27 -34.63 -4.62
CA GLY A 40 4.27 -34.22 -3.63
C GLY A 40 5.09 -35.36 -3.04
N THR A 41 6.11 -35.02 -2.27
CA THR A 41 6.95 -35.96 -1.50
C THR A 41 6.76 -35.76 0.00
N LEU A 42 7.08 -36.81 0.77
CA LEU A 42 6.93 -36.84 2.23
C LEU A 42 8.27 -37.19 2.87
N THR A 43 8.61 -36.49 3.96
CA THR A 43 9.79 -36.80 4.78
C THR A 43 9.40 -36.95 6.25
N VAL A 44 10.13 -37.80 6.97
CA VAL A 44 10.00 -38.01 8.41
C VAL A 44 11.35 -37.82 9.06
N VAL A 45 11.36 -37.09 10.17
CA VAL A 45 12.51 -36.93 11.06
C VAL A 45 12.04 -37.23 12.47
N ALA A 46 12.74 -38.13 13.15
CA ALA A 46 12.56 -38.41 14.56
C ALA A 46 13.80 -37.97 15.35
N THR A 47 13.62 -37.56 16.60
CA THR A 47 14.74 -37.14 17.45
C THR A 47 14.74 -37.96 18.75
N PRO A 48 15.72 -38.85 18.99
CA PRO A 48 16.88 -39.15 18.13
C PRO A 48 16.50 -39.94 16.87
N ARG A 49 17.30 -39.79 15.80
CA ARG A 49 17.03 -40.42 14.49
C ARG A 49 16.95 -41.95 14.53
N THR A 50 17.71 -42.58 15.43
CA THR A 50 17.76 -44.04 15.64
C THR A 50 16.48 -44.60 16.24
N ALA A 51 15.60 -43.75 16.78
CA ALA A 51 14.34 -44.18 17.37
C ALA A 51 13.25 -44.45 16.32
N ALA A 52 13.50 -44.12 15.04
CA ALA A 52 12.60 -44.36 13.92
C ALA A 52 13.28 -45.12 12.77
N THR A 53 12.51 -45.91 12.03
CA THR A 53 12.95 -46.39 10.71
C THR A 53 12.76 -45.29 9.66
N ALA A 54 13.55 -45.33 8.58
CA ALA A 54 13.26 -44.53 7.40
C ALA A 54 11.87 -44.91 6.83
N PHE A 55 11.29 -44.02 6.02
CA PHE A 55 10.06 -44.33 5.32
C PHE A 55 10.23 -45.49 4.34
N ALA A 56 9.30 -46.45 4.39
CA ALA A 56 9.13 -47.51 3.42
C ALA A 56 7.77 -47.36 2.69
N PRO A 57 7.69 -47.59 1.36
CA PRO A 57 8.79 -47.83 0.44
C PRO A 57 9.73 -46.62 0.31
N VAL A 58 10.99 -46.83 -0.06
CA VAL A 58 12.00 -45.75 -0.19
C VAL A 58 11.67 -44.78 -1.35
N ILE A 59 10.95 -45.25 -2.37
CA ILE A 59 10.52 -44.48 -3.55
C ILE A 59 9.85 -43.17 -3.12
N ALA A 60 10.40 -42.01 -3.49
CA ALA A 60 9.99 -40.70 -2.96
C ALA A 60 8.49 -40.38 -3.10
N THR A 61 7.86 -40.85 -4.17
CA THR A 61 6.45 -40.60 -4.49
C THR A 61 5.50 -41.70 -4.01
N ALA A 62 6.00 -42.80 -3.43
CA ALA A 62 5.19 -43.91 -2.93
C ALA A 62 4.16 -43.44 -1.90
N ASN A 63 2.99 -44.05 -1.95
CA ASN A 63 1.83 -43.72 -1.13
C ASN A 63 1.04 -45.01 -0.87
N PRO A 64 0.80 -45.43 0.38
CA PRO A 64 1.25 -44.79 1.63
C PRO A 64 2.76 -44.93 1.89
N LYS A 65 3.28 -44.10 2.79
CA LYS A 65 4.59 -44.23 3.43
C LYS A 65 4.42 -44.75 4.87
N VAL A 66 5.32 -45.62 5.32
CA VAL A 66 5.28 -46.19 6.67
C VAL A 66 6.63 -46.01 7.37
N SER A 67 6.61 -45.62 8.64
CA SER A 67 7.78 -45.65 9.54
C SER A 67 7.39 -46.33 10.85
N GLN A 68 8.34 -47.01 11.48
CA GLN A 68 8.20 -47.63 12.80
C GLN A 68 8.97 -46.77 13.81
N ILE A 69 8.29 -46.25 14.83
CA ILE A 69 8.83 -45.22 15.74
C ILE A 69 8.58 -45.61 17.20
N LEU A 70 9.56 -45.40 18.08
CA LEU A 70 9.38 -45.60 19.53
C LEU A 70 8.37 -44.60 20.12
N PRO A 71 7.56 -44.99 21.12
CA PRO A 71 6.67 -44.07 21.81
C PRO A 71 7.47 -42.98 22.56
N GLY A 72 6.88 -41.80 22.73
CA GLY A 72 7.50 -40.65 23.41
C GLY A 72 8.50 -39.87 22.55
N VAL A 73 8.77 -40.30 21.32
CA VAL A 73 9.74 -39.66 20.43
C VAL A 73 9.11 -38.46 19.71
N PRO A 74 9.75 -37.27 19.73
CA PRO A 74 9.37 -36.17 18.85
C PRO A 74 9.53 -36.54 17.37
N VAL A 75 8.46 -36.35 16.61
CA VAL A 75 8.38 -36.61 15.17
C VAL A 75 8.06 -35.31 14.43
N LYS A 76 8.78 -35.08 13.34
CA LYS A 76 8.55 -34.01 12.36
C LYS A 76 8.28 -34.63 11.00
N LEU A 77 7.09 -34.40 10.46
CA LEU A 77 6.73 -34.70 9.08
C LEU A 77 6.81 -33.43 8.24
N ALA A 78 7.29 -33.55 7.00
CA ALA A 78 7.22 -32.46 6.03
C ALA A 78 6.70 -32.94 4.68
N ALA A 79 5.80 -32.16 4.11
CA ALA A 79 5.18 -32.36 2.81
C ALA A 79 5.74 -31.35 1.81
N GLN A 80 6.31 -31.81 0.69
CA GLN A 80 6.84 -30.95 -0.35
C GLN A 80 6.04 -31.13 -1.63
N ALA A 81 5.47 -30.06 -2.16
CA ALA A 81 4.71 -30.11 -3.40
C ALA A 81 5.64 -30.27 -4.61
N LEU A 82 5.19 -31.02 -5.61
CA LEU A 82 5.84 -31.09 -6.92
C LEU A 82 5.36 -29.95 -7.83
N LYS A 83 6.02 -29.75 -8.97
CA LYS A 83 5.68 -28.68 -9.93
C LYS A 83 4.21 -28.79 -10.35
N GLY A 84 3.48 -27.67 -10.31
CA GLY A 84 2.05 -27.60 -10.64
C GLY A 84 1.11 -27.84 -9.46
N TYR A 85 1.65 -28.13 -8.27
CA TYR A 85 0.88 -28.40 -7.06
C TYR A 85 1.28 -27.48 -5.92
N VAL A 86 0.39 -27.40 -4.94
CA VAL A 86 0.66 -26.77 -3.64
C VAL A 86 0.15 -27.68 -2.53
N PHE A 87 0.86 -27.68 -1.41
CA PHE A 87 0.36 -28.28 -0.18
C PHE A 87 -0.86 -27.49 0.29
N SER A 88 -1.93 -28.16 0.70
CA SER A 88 -3.15 -27.54 1.25
C SER A 88 -3.12 -27.58 2.77
N HIS A 89 -3.24 -28.78 3.35
CA HIS A 89 -3.29 -28.97 4.79
C HIS A 89 -2.92 -30.40 5.18
N TRP A 90 -2.72 -30.62 6.48
CA TRP A 90 -2.63 -31.95 7.07
C TRP A 90 -4.02 -32.37 7.56
N ALA A 91 -4.43 -33.58 7.19
CA ALA A 91 -5.65 -34.23 7.65
C ALA A 91 -5.29 -35.48 8.48
N SER A 92 -6.29 -36.06 9.16
CA SER A 92 -6.16 -37.31 9.91
C SER A 92 -4.95 -37.34 10.86
N MET A 93 -4.67 -36.22 11.55
CA MET A 93 -3.44 -36.01 12.31
C MET A 93 -3.46 -36.69 13.69
N PRO A 94 -2.29 -37.08 14.23
CA PRO A 94 -2.20 -37.56 15.61
C PRO A 94 -2.68 -36.52 16.63
N ALA A 95 -3.23 -36.99 17.76
CA ALA A 95 -3.64 -36.10 18.85
C ALA A 95 -2.46 -35.27 19.37
N GLY A 96 -2.71 -33.98 19.64
CA GLY A 96 -1.67 -33.05 20.11
C GLY A 96 -0.66 -32.61 19.05
N ALA A 97 -0.89 -32.94 17.77
CA ALA A 97 -0.02 -32.49 16.69
C ALA A 97 -0.15 -30.98 16.43
N THR A 98 0.99 -30.35 16.13
CA THR A 98 1.09 -28.93 15.81
C THR A 98 1.42 -28.76 14.33
N VAL A 99 0.59 -28.00 13.61
CA VAL A 99 0.77 -27.67 12.18
C VAL A 99 1.55 -26.37 12.02
N LEU A 100 2.66 -26.44 11.30
CA LEU A 100 3.53 -25.31 10.96
C LEU A 100 3.62 -25.19 9.43
N GLY A 101 2.47 -24.92 8.79
CA GLY A 101 2.32 -24.96 7.34
C GLY A 101 2.45 -26.39 6.80
N ASN A 102 3.40 -26.60 5.90
CA ASN A 102 3.68 -27.92 5.30
C ASN A 102 4.44 -28.90 6.23
N VAL A 103 4.59 -28.54 7.51
CA VAL A 103 5.27 -29.35 8.53
C VAL A 103 4.28 -29.71 9.63
N LEU A 104 4.30 -30.96 10.06
CA LEU A 104 3.50 -31.47 11.19
C LEU A 104 4.47 -31.99 12.27
N ASN A 105 4.34 -31.48 13.49
CA ASN A 105 5.13 -31.94 14.63
C ASN A 105 4.21 -32.63 15.65
N PHE A 106 4.63 -33.75 16.22
CA PHE A 106 3.92 -34.41 17.32
C PHE A 106 4.87 -35.33 18.09
N THR A 107 4.45 -35.79 19.25
CA THR A 107 5.14 -36.85 19.99
C THR A 107 4.48 -38.19 19.67
N MET A 108 5.27 -39.18 19.25
CA MET A 108 4.74 -40.50 18.89
C MET A 108 4.01 -41.13 20.10
N PRO A 109 2.70 -41.43 20.01
CA PRO A 109 1.98 -42.06 21.11
C PRO A 109 2.30 -43.56 21.18
N ALA A 110 1.88 -44.21 22.27
CA ALA A 110 1.96 -45.65 22.43
C ALA A 110 0.86 -46.41 21.66
N GLN A 111 0.58 -45.99 20.43
CA GLN A 111 -0.38 -46.62 19.52
C GLN A 111 -0.04 -46.28 18.07
N ASP A 112 -0.53 -47.08 17.13
CA ASP A 112 -0.38 -46.80 15.71
C ASP A 112 -1.17 -45.54 15.33
N VAL A 113 -0.58 -44.71 14.49
CA VAL A 113 -1.17 -43.43 14.07
C VAL A 113 -1.04 -43.21 12.58
N ALA A 114 -1.92 -42.36 12.05
CA ALA A 114 -1.88 -41.89 10.69
C ALA A 114 -1.66 -40.37 10.63
N ALA A 115 -1.23 -39.90 9.46
CA ALA A 115 -1.27 -38.50 9.07
C ALA A 115 -1.46 -38.42 7.55
N GLU A 116 -2.20 -37.44 7.06
CA GLU A 116 -2.48 -37.30 5.64
C GLU A 116 -2.06 -35.92 5.15
N ALA A 117 -1.21 -35.87 4.13
CA ALA A 117 -0.86 -34.62 3.46
C ALA A 117 -1.76 -34.41 2.24
N VAL A 118 -2.56 -33.35 2.25
CA VAL A 118 -3.45 -33.00 1.14
C VAL A 118 -2.77 -31.98 0.23
N PHE A 119 -2.77 -32.27 -1.07
CA PHE A 119 -2.26 -31.40 -2.12
C PHE A 119 -3.37 -31.04 -3.10
N VAL A 120 -3.28 -29.84 -3.67
CA VAL A 120 -4.20 -29.35 -4.69
C VAL A 120 -3.43 -28.81 -5.89
N ALA A 121 -4.12 -28.61 -7.01
CA ALA A 121 -3.57 -27.90 -8.15
C ALA A 121 -3.14 -26.49 -7.72
N ASN A 122 -2.05 -26.00 -8.29
CA ASN A 122 -1.53 -24.68 -7.95
C ASN A 122 -2.48 -23.55 -8.39
N ALA A 123 -3.14 -22.93 -7.41
CA ALA A 123 -4.10 -21.84 -7.61
C ALA A 123 -3.45 -20.44 -7.62
N PHE A 124 -2.12 -20.33 -7.44
CA PHE A 124 -1.45 -19.03 -7.29
C PHE A 124 -0.97 -18.42 -8.61
N VAL A 125 -1.09 -19.18 -9.71
CA VAL A 125 -0.77 -18.74 -11.06
C VAL A 125 -1.71 -17.62 -11.47
N ALA A 126 -1.13 -16.50 -11.92
CA ALA A 126 -1.89 -15.36 -12.41
C ALA A 126 -2.63 -15.72 -13.70
N SER A 127 -3.76 -15.07 -13.98
CA SER A 127 -4.36 -15.15 -15.32
C SER A 127 -3.37 -14.57 -16.34
N PRO A 128 -3.41 -15.00 -17.62
CA PRO A 128 -2.52 -14.48 -18.65
C PRO A 128 -2.47 -12.94 -18.66
N GLY A 129 -1.25 -12.38 -18.62
CA GLY A 129 -1.02 -10.94 -18.60
C GLY A 129 -1.04 -10.27 -17.22
N GLN A 130 -1.62 -10.89 -16.18
CA GLN A 130 -1.61 -10.30 -14.83
C GLN A 130 -0.24 -10.41 -14.15
N GLY A 131 0.06 -9.45 -13.28
CA GLY A 131 1.26 -9.45 -12.45
C GLY A 131 1.13 -10.31 -11.20
N ASN A 132 2.23 -10.39 -10.45
CA ASN A 132 2.30 -11.15 -9.19
C ASN A 132 2.20 -10.28 -7.93
N SER A 133 2.13 -8.97 -8.10
CA SER A 133 1.96 -8.01 -7.01
C SER A 133 0.48 -7.79 -6.71
N PHE A 134 0.18 -7.45 -5.46
CA PHE A 134 -1.16 -7.18 -4.96
C PHE A 134 -1.16 -5.81 -4.27
N TYR A 135 -2.28 -5.10 -4.40
CA TYR A 135 -2.47 -3.75 -3.87
C TYR A 135 -3.90 -3.61 -3.35
N GLY A 136 -4.08 -3.04 -2.16
CA GLY A 136 -5.41 -2.84 -1.60
C GLY A 136 -5.44 -1.86 -0.44
N LEU A 137 -6.56 -1.15 -0.33
CA LEU A 137 -6.90 -0.35 0.84
C LEU A 137 -7.39 -1.25 1.98
N LEU A 138 -7.09 -0.83 3.19
CA LEU A 138 -7.71 -1.35 4.40
C LEU A 138 -8.68 -0.29 4.93
N ALA A 139 -9.84 -0.72 5.38
CA ALA A 139 -10.90 0.13 5.86
C ALA A 139 -11.53 -0.45 7.15
N PRO A 140 -12.27 0.36 7.93
CA PRO A 140 -12.98 -0.12 9.10
C PRO A 140 -13.94 -1.25 8.71
N PHE A 141 -14.02 -2.27 9.56
CA PHE A 141 -14.90 -3.41 9.37
C PHE A 141 -16.09 -3.36 10.34
N GLY A 142 -17.28 -3.70 9.83
CA GLY A 142 -18.52 -3.68 10.61
C GLY A 142 -18.88 -2.29 11.12
N THR A 143 -19.02 -2.16 12.44
CA THR A 143 -19.35 -0.91 13.13
C THR A 143 -18.13 -0.11 13.60
N SER A 144 -16.92 -0.56 13.25
CA SER A 144 -15.68 0.11 13.64
C SER A 144 -15.62 1.54 13.10
N ALA A 145 -15.23 2.50 13.95
CA ALA A 145 -15.13 3.89 13.52
C ALA A 145 -14.02 4.09 12.48
N THR A 146 -14.23 5.04 11.58
CA THR A 146 -13.19 5.49 10.66
C THR A 146 -12.15 6.30 11.40
N GLY A 147 -10.86 5.99 11.17
CA GLY A 147 -9.74 6.76 11.69
C GLY A 147 -8.39 6.19 11.23
N ASN A 148 -7.29 6.84 11.62
CA ASN A 148 -5.93 6.46 11.19
C ASN A 148 -5.57 5.01 11.60
N SER A 149 -6.17 4.51 12.68
CA SER A 149 -5.95 3.16 13.18
C SER A 149 -6.75 2.08 12.43
N THR A 150 -7.76 2.47 11.65
CA THR A 150 -8.65 1.56 10.91
C THR A 150 -8.57 1.71 9.39
N VAL A 151 -7.84 2.72 8.91
CA VAL A 151 -7.59 2.97 7.49
C VAL A 151 -6.12 2.72 7.18
N GLY A 152 -5.86 1.91 6.16
CA GLY A 152 -4.51 1.43 5.89
C GLY A 152 -4.30 0.98 4.46
N TRP A 153 -3.16 0.34 4.29
CA TRP A 153 -2.66 -0.13 3.01
C TRP A 153 -2.05 -1.51 3.14
N PHE A 154 -2.29 -2.32 2.13
CA PHE A 154 -1.67 -3.62 1.97
C PHE A 154 -1.04 -3.73 0.59
N THR A 155 0.18 -4.26 0.56
CA THR A 155 0.81 -4.68 -0.68
C THR A 155 1.66 -5.92 -0.47
N GLY A 156 1.87 -6.70 -1.52
CA GLY A 156 2.86 -7.77 -1.51
C GLY A 156 2.97 -8.48 -2.85
N THR A 157 3.93 -9.38 -2.95
CA THR A 157 4.21 -10.15 -4.17
C THR A 157 4.22 -11.63 -3.85
N ILE A 158 3.47 -12.39 -4.65
CA ILE A 158 3.47 -13.86 -4.58
C ILE A 158 4.49 -14.43 -5.54
N VAL A 159 5.13 -15.53 -5.15
CA VAL A 159 5.90 -16.40 -6.03
C VAL A 159 4.95 -17.54 -6.46
N PRO A 160 4.43 -17.54 -7.71
CA PRO A 160 3.38 -18.47 -8.09
C PRO A 160 3.76 -19.94 -7.92
N ALA A 161 5.03 -20.28 -8.14
CA ALA A 161 5.50 -21.65 -8.06
C ALA A 161 5.44 -22.27 -6.65
N SER A 162 5.50 -21.45 -5.60
CA SER A 162 5.61 -21.93 -4.21
C SER A 162 4.51 -21.39 -3.28
N GLY A 163 3.77 -20.36 -3.69
CA GLY A 163 2.88 -19.61 -2.80
C GLY A 163 3.64 -18.75 -1.79
N SER A 164 4.99 -18.69 -1.85
CA SER A 164 5.78 -17.79 -1.02
C SER A 164 5.35 -16.35 -1.29
N PHE A 165 5.19 -15.57 -0.22
CA PHE A 165 4.66 -14.23 -0.30
C PHE A 165 5.50 -13.30 0.57
N SER A 166 5.87 -12.15 0.02
CA SER A 166 6.48 -11.05 0.76
C SER A 166 5.57 -9.84 0.68
N GLY A 167 5.27 -9.22 1.82
CA GLY A 167 4.30 -8.15 1.88
C GLY A 167 4.63 -7.10 2.91
N ARG A 168 3.81 -6.05 2.89
CA ARG A 168 3.84 -4.93 3.82
C ARG A 168 2.42 -4.48 4.09
N VAL A 169 2.14 -4.23 5.36
CA VAL A 169 0.94 -3.54 5.81
C VAL A 169 1.35 -2.19 6.41
N MET A 170 0.61 -1.14 6.07
CA MET A 170 0.77 0.20 6.64
C MET A 170 -0.56 0.65 7.24
N ILE A 171 -0.59 0.91 8.54
CA ILE A 171 -1.80 1.30 9.27
C ILE A 171 -1.38 1.90 10.61
N ASP A 172 -2.14 2.85 11.14
CA ASP A 172 -1.87 3.45 12.46
C ASP A 172 -0.45 4.02 12.60
N GLY A 173 0.06 4.60 11.51
CA GLY A 173 1.43 5.10 11.42
C GLY A 173 2.55 4.04 11.41
N LEU A 174 2.19 2.76 11.49
CA LEU A 174 3.12 1.65 11.41
C LEU A 174 3.33 1.23 9.96
N SER A 175 4.51 0.67 9.69
CA SER A 175 4.86 0.00 8.44
C SER A 175 5.51 -1.33 8.77
N LYS A 176 4.76 -2.42 8.63
CA LYS A 176 5.18 -3.77 9.01
C LYS A 176 5.39 -4.62 7.77
N ALA A 177 6.64 -4.93 7.45
CA ALA A 177 6.97 -5.94 6.46
C ALA A 177 6.80 -7.35 7.07
N PHE A 178 6.43 -8.31 6.22
CA PHE A 178 6.31 -9.71 6.60
C PHE A 178 6.60 -10.62 5.40
N VAL A 179 6.86 -11.88 5.72
CA VAL A 179 7.00 -12.96 4.74
C VAL A 179 6.17 -14.16 5.20
N GLY A 180 5.69 -14.94 4.26
CA GLY A 180 4.92 -16.13 4.55
C GLY A 180 4.72 -17.01 3.33
N THR A 181 3.84 -17.99 3.47
CA THR A 181 3.47 -18.89 2.38
C THR A 181 1.98 -19.13 2.42
N PHE A 182 1.30 -18.85 1.31
CA PHE A 182 -0.06 -19.32 1.08
C PHE A 182 -0.04 -20.82 0.79
N TYR A 183 -0.96 -21.54 1.39
CA TYR A 183 -1.21 -22.95 1.10
C TYR A 183 -2.56 -23.11 0.39
N GLY A 184 -2.79 -24.29 -0.17
CA GLY A 184 -4.02 -24.62 -0.91
C GLY A 184 -5.30 -24.65 -0.08
N ASP A 185 -5.22 -24.39 1.23
CA ASP A 185 -6.35 -24.14 2.11
C ASP A 185 -6.71 -22.64 2.18
N THR A 186 -6.15 -21.83 1.26
CA THR A 186 -6.29 -20.37 1.12
C THR A 186 -5.57 -19.53 2.16
N GLY A 187 -5.20 -20.08 3.31
CA GLY A 187 -4.60 -19.32 4.40
C GLY A 187 -3.10 -19.09 4.21
N LEU A 188 -2.61 -17.94 4.71
CA LEU A 188 -1.18 -17.70 4.82
C LEU A 188 -0.63 -18.12 6.18
N PHE A 189 0.53 -18.79 6.18
CA PHE A 189 1.38 -18.91 7.37
C PHE A 189 2.52 -17.89 7.28
N PHE A 190 2.57 -16.99 8.25
CA PHE A 190 3.66 -16.02 8.43
C PHE A 190 4.88 -16.73 9.00
N THR A 191 6.05 -16.42 8.45
CA THR A 191 7.33 -16.88 8.98
C THR A 191 7.84 -15.89 10.03
N GLN A 192 8.01 -16.35 11.27
CA GLN A 192 8.47 -15.57 12.41
C GLN A 192 9.66 -16.28 13.06
N GLY A 193 10.88 -15.89 12.66
CA GLY A 193 12.09 -16.64 13.01
C GLY A 193 12.03 -18.06 12.44
N SER A 194 12.16 -19.07 13.31
CA SER A 194 12.02 -20.49 12.96
C SER A 194 10.57 -21.00 13.02
N THR A 195 9.62 -20.16 13.46
CA THR A 195 8.22 -20.54 13.64
C THR A 195 7.34 -20.09 12.48
N LYS A 196 6.23 -20.79 12.28
CA LYS A 196 5.20 -20.44 11.30
C LYS A 196 3.86 -20.34 11.99
N ASN A 197 3.18 -19.20 11.86
CA ASN A 197 1.88 -18.96 12.50
C ASN A 197 0.88 -18.41 11.48
N ARG A 198 -0.42 -18.65 11.67
CA ARG A 198 -1.47 -18.06 10.82
C ARG A 198 -1.72 -16.58 11.09
N THR A 199 -1.14 -16.04 12.15
CA THR A 199 -1.28 -14.65 12.57
C THR A 199 0.07 -13.99 12.73
N ILE A 200 0.08 -12.66 12.58
CA ILE A 200 1.21 -11.79 12.94
C ILE A 200 0.68 -10.53 13.61
N SER A 201 1.43 -10.01 14.58
CA SER A 201 1.08 -8.75 15.24
C SER A 201 1.38 -7.53 14.36
N VAL A 202 0.43 -6.61 14.30
CA VAL A 202 0.53 -5.30 13.66
C VAL A 202 0.04 -4.27 14.70
N GLY A 203 0.98 -3.65 15.42
CA GLY A 203 0.64 -2.89 16.62
C GLY A 203 0.01 -3.81 17.67
N SER A 204 -1.14 -3.40 18.22
CA SER A 204 -1.94 -4.18 19.18
C SER A 204 -2.83 -5.24 18.51
N ARG A 205 -2.90 -5.28 17.18
CA ARG A 205 -3.84 -6.14 16.43
C ARG A 205 -3.17 -7.41 15.91
N SER A 206 -3.98 -8.44 15.69
CA SER A 206 -3.59 -9.68 15.01
C SER A 206 -4.06 -9.65 13.57
N MET A 207 -3.15 -9.86 12.60
CA MET A 207 -3.47 -9.90 11.17
C MET A 207 -3.54 -11.34 10.65
N THR A 208 -4.54 -11.62 9.82
CA THR A 208 -4.66 -12.86 9.02
C THR A 208 -4.81 -12.51 7.54
N LEU A 209 -4.41 -13.46 6.68
CA LEU A 209 -4.55 -13.33 5.22
C LEU A 209 -5.14 -14.61 4.64
N SER A 210 -6.05 -14.43 3.68
CA SER A 210 -6.56 -15.52 2.83
C SER A 210 -6.56 -15.10 1.37
N ILE A 211 -6.37 -16.04 0.46
CA ILE A 211 -6.34 -15.79 -0.99
C ILE A 211 -7.42 -16.59 -1.72
N ASP A 212 -8.10 -15.93 -2.64
CA ASP A 212 -9.07 -16.53 -3.55
C ASP A 212 -8.90 -15.98 -4.99
N SER A 213 -9.87 -16.25 -5.86
CA SER A 213 -9.85 -15.79 -7.25
C SER A 213 -10.01 -14.27 -7.40
N THR A 214 -10.52 -13.58 -6.38
CA THR A 214 -10.75 -12.12 -6.38
C THR A 214 -9.54 -11.34 -5.87
N GLY A 215 -8.75 -11.93 -4.97
CA GLY A 215 -7.56 -11.30 -4.42
C GLY A 215 -7.14 -11.88 -3.07
N ILE A 216 -6.40 -11.09 -2.31
CA ILE A 216 -6.01 -11.41 -0.93
C ILE A 216 -6.91 -10.62 0.01
N SER A 217 -7.72 -11.32 0.78
CA SER A 217 -8.47 -10.74 1.89
C SER A 217 -7.55 -10.54 3.09
N VAL A 218 -7.59 -9.33 3.64
CA VAL A 218 -6.80 -8.89 4.80
C VAL A 218 -7.75 -8.60 5.95
N ALA A 219 -7.51 -9.20 7.10
CA ALA A 219 -8.29 -8.96 8.31
C ALA A 219 -7.35 -8.63 9.47
N LEU A 220 -7.61 -7.53 10.18
CA LEU A 220 -6.98 -7.23 11.46
C LEU A 220 -8.04 -7.28 12.57
N SER A 221 -7.71 -7.98 13.64
CA SER A 221 -8.61 -8.24 14.77
C SER A 221 -8.04 -7.77 16.10
N GLU A 222 -8.93 -7.34 16.98
CA GLU A 222 -8.69 -7.06 18.40
C GLU A 222 -9.41 -8.15 19.20
N GLY A 223 -8.64 -9.08 19.78
CA GLY A 223 -9.21 -10.31 20.33
C GLY A 223 -9.91 -11.14 19.25
N ALA A 224 -11.19 -11.46 19.49
CA ALA A 224 -12.02 -12.22 18.54
C ALA A 224 -12.72 -11.35 17.48
N ALA A 225 -12.75 -10.03 17.65
CA ALA A 225 -13.49 -9.12 16.77
C ALA A 225 -12.59 -8.60 15.65
N GLN A 226 -13.01 -8.75 14.40
CA GLN A 226 -12.38 -8.08 13.27
C GLN A 226 -12.77 -6.60 13.27
N VAL A 227 -11.78 -5.71 13.22
CA VAL A 227 -11.97 -4.25 13.24
C VAL A 227 -11.56 -3.57 11.95
N VAL A 228 -10.71 -4.23 11.15
CA VAL A 228 -10.26 -3.74 9.85
C VAL A 228 -10.34 -4.86 8.82
N GLY A 229 -10.78 -4.51 7.61
CA GLY A 229 -10.87 -5.41 6.48
C GLY A 229 -10.37 -4.74 5.20
N GLY A 230 -9.92 -5.54 4.24
CA GLY A 230 -9.59 -5.06 2.91
C GLY A 230 -9.39 -6.19 1.93
N LEU A 231 -9.50 -5.86 0.64
CA LEU A 231 -9.22 -6.78 -0.45
C LEU A 231 -8.08 -6.22 -1.30
N ALA A 232 -6.94 -6.90 -1.26
CA ALA A 232 -5.82 -6.58 -2.13
C ALA A 232 -5.97 -7.31 -3.46
N LYS A 233 -6.10 -6.55 -4.53
CA LYS A 233 -6.28 -7.08 -5.89
C LYS A 233 -4.95 -7.23 -6.58
N ARG A 234 -4.87 -8.23 -7.45
CA ARG A 234 -3.69 -8.53 -8.25
C ARG A 234 -3.43 -7.42 -9.28
N ALA A 235 -2.17 -7.13 -9.54
CA ALA A 235 -1.74 -6.21 -10.58
C ALA A 235 -2.30 -6.63 -11.95
N TYR A 236 -2.94 -5.68 -12.64
CA TYR A 236 -3.52 -5.92 -13.95
C TYR A 236 -2.44 -5.98 -15.03
N TYR A 237 -1.41 -5.14 -14.97
CA TYR A 237 -0.35 -5.13 -15.98
C TYR A 237 0.89 -5.91 -15.53
N SER A 238 1.69 -6.33 -16.50
CA SER A 238 2.94 -7.08 -16.34
C SER A 238 3.82 -6.93 -17.58
N SER A 239 4.93 -7.66 -17.66
CA SER A 239 5.78 -7.68 -18.86
C SER A 239 5.13 -8.31 -20.09
N THR A 240 4.08 -9.13 -19.92
CA THR A 240 3.36 -9.78 -21.03
C THR A 240 2.07 -9.05 -21.40
N ARG A 241 1.58 -8.18 -20.52
CA ARG A 241 0.49 -7.22 -20.79
C ARG A 241 0.92 -5.88 -20.23
N THR A 242 1.55 -5.06 -21.06
CA THR A 242 2.00 -3.72 -20.67
C THR A 242 0.84 -2.73 -20.72
N VAL A 243 0.99 -1.62 -20.00
CA VAL A 243 0.07 -0.48 -20.05
C VAL A 243 -0.02 0.05 -21.49
N PRO A 244 -1.23 0.40 -21.98
CA PRO A 244 -1.40 0.99 -23.30
C PRO A 244 -0.56 2.26 -23.49
N VAL A 245 0.06 2.42 -24.65
CA VAL A 245 0.92 3.59 -24.96
C VAL A 245 0.15 4.90 -24.85
N ALA A 246 -1.16 4.89 -25.10
CA ALA A 246 -2.04 6.04 -24.90
C ALA A 246 -2.05 6.57 -23.45
N MET A 247 -1.66 5.74 -22.46
CA MET A 247 -1.52 6.11 -21.05
C MET A 247 -0.08 6.52 -20.68
N LEU A 248 0.84 6.63 -21.65
CA LEU A 248 2.27 6.92 -21.45
C LEU A 248 2.74 8.12 -22.29
N ASN A 249 3.26 9.17 -21.65
CA ASN A 249 3.66 10.42 -22.29
C ASN A 249 5.14 10.80 -22.07
N ARG A 250 5.94 9.94 -21.43
CA ARG A 250 7.35 10.20 -21.10
C ARG A 250 8.24 8.99 -21.32
N LYS A 251 9.51 9.28 -21.55
CA LYS A 251 10.63 8.33 -21.54
C LYS A 251 11.40 8.47 -20.24
N THR A 252 11.61 7.37 -19.53
CA THR A 252 12.50 7.35 -18.35
C THR A 252 13.96 7.53 -18.73
N ARG A 253 14.33 7.20 -19.97
CA ARG A 253 15.68 7.29 -20.52
C ARG A 253 15.65 7.82 -21.95
N ALA A 254 16.59 8.68 -22.31
CA ALA A 254 16.64 9.31 -23.64
C ALA A 254 16.79 8.30 -24.80
N SER A 255 17.38 7.13 -24.54
CA SER A 255 17.62 6.08 -25.55
C SER A 255 16.38 5.26 -25.91
N LEU A 256 15.27 5.38 -25.19
CA LEU A 256 14.06 4.61 -25.48
C LEU A 256 13.41 5.12 -26.78
N THR A 257 12.90 4.20 -27.59
CA THR A 257 12.19 4.53 -28.84
C THR A 257 10.77 5.01 -28.57
N ALA A 258 10.08 4.40 -27.61
CA ALA A 258 8.72 4.73 -27.18
C ALA A 258 8.67 5.25 -25.73
N ASN A 259 7.55 5.88 -25.36
CA ASN A 259 7.27 6.25 -23.97
C ASN A 259 7.05 4.99 -23.13
N ASP A 260 7.64 4.97 -21.93
CA ASP A 260 7.52 3.88 -20.95
C ASP A 260 6.96 4.36 -19.61
N GLN A 261 6.56 5.64 -19.53
CA GLN A 261 6.01 6.26 -18.34
C GLN A 261 4.89 7.24 -18.68
N GLY A 262 3.80 7.20 -17.93
CA GLY A 262 2.79 8.25 -17.86
C GLY A 262 3.08 9.19 -16.69
N PHE A 263 2.93 10.49 -16.91
CA PHE A 263 3.00 11.48 -15.84
C PHE A 263 1.83 12.44 -15.94
N PHE A 264 1.13 12.55 -14.83
CA PHE A 264 -0.08 13.32 -14.67
C PHE A 264 0.12 14.33 -13.55
N THR A 265 -0.35 15.55 -13.74
CA THR A 265 -0.55 16.51 -12.66
C THR A 265 -1.95 16.35 -12.11
N VAL A 266 -2.09 16.44 -10.78
CA VAL A 266 -3.35 16.15 -10.09
C VAL A 266 -3.61 17.23 -9.05
N ALA A 267 -4.78 17.86 -9.13
CA ALA A 267 -5.35 18.64 -8.04
C ALA A 267 -6.20 17.74 -7.15
N LEU A 268 -6.26 18.08 -5.87
CA LEU A 268 -7.09 17.44 -4.85
C LEU A 268 -8.05 18.48 -4.28
N PRO A 269 -9.14 18.81 -5.01
CA PRO A 269 -10.01 19.90 -4.62
C PRO A 269 -10.70 19.61 -3.29
N SER A 270 -10.81 20.65 -2.46
CA SER A 270 -11.71 20.59 -1.31
C SER A 270 -13.16 20.47 -1.79
N LYS A 271 -14.01 19.88 -0.94
CA LYS A 271 -15.45 19.79 -1.20
C LYS A 271 -16.25 19.99 0.08
N VAL A 272 -17.56 20.17 -0.09
CA VAL A 272 -18.50 20.20 1.03
C VAL A 272 -18.51 18.83 1.70
N GLN A 273 -18.42 18.84 3.03
CA GLN A 273 -18.33 17.62 3.83
C GLN A 273 -19.71 17.05 4.14
N VAL A 274 -19.81 15.72 4.20
CA VAL A 274 -21.00 15.00 4.64
C VAL A 274 -20.61 14.01 5.74
N PRO A 275 -21.15 14.14 6.97
CA PRO A 275 -22.03 15.22 7.45
C PRO A 275 -21.42 16.62 7.35
N ALA A 276 -22.27 17.66 7.31
CA ALA A 276 -21.82 19.04 7.22
C ALA A 276 -20.84 19.39 8.35
N LYS A 277 -19.73 20.03 7.99
CA LYS A 277 -18.70 20.49 8.92
C LYS A 277 -18.52 22.00 8.75
N ASP A 278 -18.21 22.69 9.84
CA ASP A 278 -17.91 24.13 9.79
C ASP A 278 -16.72 24.38 8.85
N MET A 279 -16.90 25.30 7.88
CA MET A 279 -15.89 25.64 6.89
C MET A 279 -14.58 26.11 7.54
N THR A 280 -14.59 26.67 8.74
CA THR A 280 -13.37 27.10 9.44
C THR A 280 -12.52 25.93 9.97
N THR A 281 -13.06 24.71 10.00
CA THR A 281 -12.45 23.54 10.67
C THR A 281 -11.81 22.53 9.71
N TYR A 282 -11.74 22.86 8.41
CA TYR A 282 -11.04 22.07 7.40
C TYR A 282 -10.59 22.95 6.21
N PRO A 283 -9.62 22.50 5.40
CA PRO A 283 -9.08 23.27 4.27
C PRO A 283 -10.08 23.53 3.14
N HIS A 284 -10.04 24.75 2.57
CA HIS A 284 -10.79 25.15 1.37
C HIS A 284 -9.92 25.33 0.13
N GLY A 285 -8.61 25.22 0.28
CA GLY A 285 -7.69 25.19 -0.86
C GLY A 285 -7.62 23.82 -1.52
N ASP A 286 -7.01 23.79 -2.70
CA ASP A 286 -6.80 22.54 -3.43
C ASP A 286 -5.45 21.95 -3.03
N GLY A 287 -5.45 20.70 -2.56
CA GLY A 287 -4.20 19.93 -2.52
C GLY A 287 -3.70 19.70 -3.95
N PHE A 288 -2.45 19.29 -4.11
CA PHE A 288 -1.91 19.04 -5.44
C PHE A 288 -0.75 18.06 -5.44
N GLY A 289 -0.46 17.50 -6.60
CA GLY A 289 0.63 16.55 -6.76
C GLY A 289 0.79 16.05 -8.18
N SER A 290 1.47 14.92 -8.28
CA SER A 290 1.62 14.17 -9.51
C SER A 290 1.37 12.68 -9.30
N VAL A 291 0.90 12.04 -10.36
CA VAL A 291 0.79 10.59 -10.49
C VAL A 291 1.76 10.17 -11.60
N THR A 292 2.60 9.19 -11.30
CA THR A 292 3.51 8.57 -12.26
C THR A 292 3.12 7.13 -12.46
N LEU A 293 2.88 6.72 -13.71
CA LEU A 293 2.48 5.37 -14.12
C LEU A 293 3.60 4.72 -14.92
N SER A 294 4.06 3.54 -14.52
CA SER A 294 5.04 2.76 -15.30
C SER A 294 4.37 1.93 -16.39
N SER A 295 5.15 1.54 -17.40
CA SER A 295 4.70 0.61 -18.45
C SER A 295 4.22 -0.76 -17.94
N LEU A 296 4.58 -1.13 -16.71
CA LEU A 296 4.15 -2.37 -16.05
C LEU A 296 2.97 -2.15 -15.08
N GLY A 297 2.39 -0.95 -15.06
CA GLY A 297 1.22 -0.62 -14.23
C GLY A 297 1.54 -0.22 -12.80
N GLY A 298 2.81 -0.03 -12.44
CA GLY A 298 3.19 0.51 -11.13
C GLY A 298 2.86 2.01 -11.05
N VAL A 299 2.33 2.46 -9.92
CA VAL A 299 1.88 3.84 -9.71
C VAL A 299 2.62 4.46 -8.54
N THR A 300 3.14 5.68 -8.71
CA THR A 300 3.69 6.51 -7.64
C THR A 300 2.92 7.81 -7.56
N MET A 301 2.55 8.23 -6.35
CA MET A 301 1.87 9.49 -6.10
C MET A 301 2.72 10.34 -5.17
N VAL A 302 2.90 11.60 -5.52
CA VAL A 302 3.65 12.57 -4.71
C VAL A 302 2.86 13.87 -4.67
N GLY A 303 2.69 14.46 -3.51
CA GLY A 303 1.96 15.72 -3.43
C GLY A 303 1.99 16.39 -2.06
N THR A 304 1.22 17.46 -1.97
CA THR A 304 0.99 18.27 -0.77
C THR A 304 -0.50 18.55 -0.65
N LEU A 305 -1.07 18.29 0.52
CA LEU A 305 -2.47 18.59 0.82
C LEU A 305 -2.61 20.07 1.22
N ALA A 306 -3.85 20.58 1.24
CA ALA A 306 -4.11 22.00 1.44
C ALA A 306 -3.74 22.54 2.86
N ASP A 307 -3.33 21.68 3.79
CA ASP A 307 -2.76 22.07 5.08
C ASP A 307 -1.21 22.08 5.08
N GLY A 308 -0.57 21.78 3.95
CA GLY A 308 0.88 21.65 3.85
C GLY A 308 1.46 20.26 4.14
N SER A 309 0.64 19.28 4.52
CA SER A 309 1.07 17.90 4.69
C SER A 309 1.52 17.31 3.36
N THR A 310 2.78 16.89 3.28
CA THR A 310 3.29 16.17 2.10
C THR A 310 2.98 14.69 2.18
N PHE A 311 2.81 14.06 1.02
CA PHE A 311 2.57 12.63 0.92
C PHE A 311 3.37 11.99 -0.20
N LEU A 312 3.75 10.73 0.03
CA LEU A 312 4.36 9.84 -0.94
C LEU A 312 3.67 8.48 -0.82
N GLY A 313 3.06 8.02 -1.91
CA GLY A 313 2.37 6.73 -2.00
C GLY A 313 2.87 5.91 -3.18
N SER A 314 2.76 4.60 -3.07
CA SER A 314 3.05 3.66 -4.16
C SER A 314 1.95 2.60 -4.25
N SER A 315 1.55 2.28 -5.47
CA SER A 315 0.44 1.38 -5.80
C SER A 315 0.69 0.69 -7.15
N GLY A 316 -0.33 0.05 -7.71
CA GLY A 316 -0.38 -0.38 -9.09
C GLY A 316 -1.81 -0.49 -9.60
N LEU A 317 -1.95 -0.43 -10.92
CA LEU A 317 -3.22 -0.64 -11.60
C LEU A 317 -3.72 -2.07 -11.33
N VAL A 318 -4.87 -2.19 -10.67
CA VAL A 318 -5.52 -3.48 -10.35
C VAL A 318 -6.68 -3.79 -11.28
N SER A 319 -6.99 -2.86 -12.18
CA SER A 319 -7.96 -2.98 -13.27
C SER A 319 -7.51 -2.11 -14.45
N VAL A 320 -8.34 -1.99 -15.49
CA VAL A 320 -8.09 -1.03 -16.57
C VAL A 320 -8.23 0.38 -15.98
N GLY A 321 -7.10 1.08 -15.82
CA GLY A 321 -7.06 2.45 -15.31
C GLY A 321 -7.22 2.60 -13.80
N GLY A 322 -7.95 1.71 -13.11
CA GLY A 322 -8.21 1.83 -11.67
C GLY A 322 -7.06 1.36 -10.76
N PHE A 323 -6.76 2.14 -9.73
CA PHE A 323 -5.80 1.80 -8.68
C PHE A 323 -6.19 2.37 -7.31
N PRO A 324 -5.95 1.60 -6.23
CA PRO A 324 -6.14 2.10 -4.88
C PRO A 324 -4.96 2.99 -4.48
N ALA A 325 -5.24 4.11 -3.82
CA ALA A 325 -4.27 5.13 -3.42
C ALA A 325 -4.19 5.23 -1.90
N TYR A 326 -2.99 5.19 -1.33
CA TYR A 326 -2.77 5.42 0.10
C TYR A 326 -1.42 6.07 0.37
N ALA A 327 -1.36 6.97 1.36
CA ALA A 327 -0.13 7.44 1.97
C ALA A 327 -0.33 7.82 3.44
N GLN A 328 0.69 7.54 4.27
CA GLN A 328 0.75 8.02 5.66
C GLN A 328 1.29 9.44 5.71
N LEU A 329 0.66 10.28 6.53
CA LEU A 329 0.98 11.69 6.74
C LEU A 329 1.68 11.87 8.09
N VAL A 330 2.61 12.81 8.15
CA VAL A 330 3.31 13.18 9.40
C VAL A 330 2.33 13.85 10.35
N THR A 331 2.41 13.52 11.65
CA THR A 331 1.65 14.24 12.68
C THR A 331 2.11 15.70 12.75
N PRO A 332 1.20 16.69 12.69
CA PRO A 332 1.57 18.09 12.78
C PRO A 332 2.45 18.40 14.01
N GLY A 333 3.56 19.10 13.79
CA GLY A 333 4.51 19.46 14.85
C GLY A 333 5.45 18.33 15.34
N ALA A 334 5.23 17.09 14.91
CA ALA A 334 6.04 15.94 15.34
C ALA A 334 7.23 15.68 14.41
N ALA A 335 8.10 14.74 14.80
CA ALA A 335 9.16 14.22 13.94
C ALA A 335 8.58 13.51 12.71
N VAL A 336 9.31 13.52 11.58
CA VAL A 336 8.87 12.95 10.29
C VAL A 336 8.53 11.45 10.33
N THR A 337 8.98 10.74 11.36
CA THR A 337 8.72 9.33 11.62
C THR A 337 7.39 9.07 12.32
N VAL A 338 6.77 10.09 12.93
CA VAL A 338 5.48 9.97 13.62
C VAL A 338 4.37 10.21 12.61
N LYS A 339 3.57 9.17 12.35
CA LYS A 339 2.57 9.16 11.27
C LYS A 339 1.15 9.03 11.82
N GLY A 340 0.53 10.14 12.20
CA GLY A 340 -0.82 10.15 12.79
C GLY A 340 -1.97 10.39 11.82
N GLY A 341 -1.69 10.65 10.54
CA GLY A 341 -2.71 10.89 9.51
C GLY A 341 -2.50 10.05 8.26
N SER A 342 -3.45 10.13 7.33
CA SER A 342 -3.39 9.43 6.05
C SER A 342 -4.22 10.12 4.97
N ILE A 343 -3.89 9.88 3.70
CA ILE A 343 -4.77 10.12 2.56
C ILE A 343 -5.01 8.78 1.87
N SER A 344 -6.26 8.48 1.51
CA SER A 344 -6.63 7.20 0.91
C SER A 344 -7.87 7.28 0.03
N GLY A 345 -7.94 6.47 -1.02
CA GLY A 345 -9.13 6.36 -1.86
C GLY A 345 -8.86 5.59 -3.15
N GLU A 346 -9.88 5.43 -3.98
CA GLU A 346 -9.73 4.81 -5.30
C GLU A 346 -9.54 5.92 -6.35
N LEU A 347 -8.57 5.73 -7.23
CA LEU A 347 -8.28 6.61 -8.35
C LEU A 347 -8.37 5.84 -9.66
N SER A 348 -8.66 6.54 -10.74
CA SER A 348 -8.64 5.99 -12.09
C SER A 348 -7.80 6.84 -13.03
N VAL A 349 -7.15 6.17 -13.98
CA VAL A 349 -6.54 6.80 -15.15
C VAL A 349 -7.38 6.44 -16.38
N ASP A 350 -8.01 7.44 -16.99
CA ASP A 350 -8.80 7.29 -18.21
C ASP A 350 -8.53 8.46 -19.15
N VAL A 351 -7.72 8.21 -20.17
CA VAL A 351 -7.26 9.24 -21.10
C VAL A 351 -8.30 9.65 -22.15
N ALA A 352 -9.42 8.92 -22.21
CA ALA A 352 -10.51 9.21 -23.15
C ALA A 352 -11.47 10.31 -22.65
N GLN A 353 -11.46 10.62 -21.35
CA GLN A 353 -12.30 11.68 -20.80
C GLN A 353 -11.95 13.06 -21.41
N ALA A 354 -12.94 13.92 -21.63
CA ALA A 354 -12.72 15.21 -22.28
C ALA A 354 -11.87 16.17 -21.42
N ASP A 355 -12.12 16.18 -20.11
CA ASP A 355 -11.63 17.21 -19.20
C ASP A 355 -10.63 16.72 -18.14
N SER A 356 -10.34 15.41 -18.12
CA SER A 356 -9.40 14.79 -17.19
C SER A 356 -8.74 13.58 -17.82
N ASP A 357 -7.64 13.13 -17.21
CA ASP A 357 -7.03 11.81 -17.43
C ASP A 357 -6.92 11.03 -16.12
N VAL A 358 -6.96 11.72 -14.97
CA VAL A 358 -6.99 11.13 -13.64
C VAL A 358 -8.21 11.63 -12.91
N SER A 359 -8.97 10.73 -12.30
CA SER A 359 -10.13 11.09 -11.50
C SER A 359 -10.23 10.26 -10.23
N GLY A 360 -10.87 10.82 -9.22
CA GLY A 360 -11.23 10.14 -8.00
C GLY A 360 -12.23 10.97 -7.20
N THR A 361 -13.11 10.30 -6.48
CA THR A 361 -14.15 10.94 -5.68
C THR A 361 -14.03 10.49 -4.24
N ASP A 362 -14.29 11.41 -3.31
CA ASP A 362 -14.40 11.11 -1.89
C ASP A 362 -13.18 10.38 -1.30
N LEU A 363 -11.98 10.82 -1.70
CA LEU A 363 -10.75 10.40 -1.05
C LEU A 363 -10.79 10.83 0.42
N LEU A 364 -10.56 9.88 1.30
CA LEU A 364 -10.52 10.04 2.75
C LEU A 364 -9.17 10.62 3.16
N TRP A 365 -9.20 11.83 3.68
CA TRP A 365 -8.06 12.48 4.33
C TRP A 365 -8.27 12.49 5.83
N ILE A 366 -7.39 11.86 6.59
CA ILE A 366 -7.36 11.86 8.06
C ILE A 366 -6.20 12.71 8.56
N ARG A 367 -6.48 13.55 9.54
CA ARG A 367 -5.49 14.34 10.28
C ARG A 367 -5.79 14.21 11.77
N PRO A 368 -4.79 13.87 12.61
CA PRO A 368 -5.01 13.72 14.04
C PRO A 368 -5.25 15.09 14.69
N ALA A 369 -5.95 15.09 15.83
CA ALA A 369 -5.91 16.21 16.75
C ALA A 369 -4.51 16.30 17.37
N VAL A 370 -4.06 17.52 17.67
CA VAL A 370 -2.75 17.77 18.30
C VAL A 370 -2.89 18.79 19.42
N THR A 371 -1.98 18.74 20.40
CA THR A 371 -1.85 19.83 21.37
C THR A 371 -1.23 21.04 20.69
N GLN A 372 -1.93 22.17 20.69
CA GLN A 372 -1.41 23.41 20.15
C GLN A 372 -0.15 23.86 20.91
N MET A 373 0.92 24.10 20.17
CA MET A 373 2.15 24.70 20.69
C MET A 373 2.17 26.19 20.39
N ALA A 374 2.54 26.99 21.39
CA ALA A 374 2.78 28.42 21.20
C ALA A 374 4.10 28.68 20.44
N GLY A 375 4.20 29.85 19.80
CA GLY A 375 5.42 30.32 19.16
C GLY A 375 5.39 30.27 17.63
N THR A 376 6.53 30.60 17.03
CA THR A 376 6.65 30.88 15.58
C THR A 376 7.50 29.86 14.82
N THR A 377 7.98 28.81 15.49
CA THR A 377 8.74 27.73 14.84
C THR A 377 7.85 26.97 13.84
N PRO A 378 8.42 26.35 12.79
CA PRO A 378 7.64 25.56 11.84
C PRO A 378 6.80 24.47 12.52
N SER A 379 7.36 23.78 13.52
CA SER A 379 6.64 22.77 14.30
C SER A 379 5.48 23.35 15.10
N ALA A 380 5.66 24.51 15.75
CA ALA A 380 4.58 25.18 16.48
C ALA A 380 3.45 25.62 15.54
N LYS A 381 3.80 26.28 14.43
CA LYS A 381 2.83 26.72 13.41
C LYS A 381 2.04 25.55 12.82
N ALA A 382 2.67 24.40 12.62
CA ALA A 382 1.99 23.20 12.14
C ALA A 382 0.88 22.73 13.10
N THR A 383 1.07 22.88 14.42
CA THR A 383 0.05 22.52 15.42
C THR A 383 -1.07 23.55 15.58
N GLN A 384 -0.83 24.80 15.17
CA GLN A 384 -1.82 25.89 15.21
C GLN A 384 -2.81 25.81 14.04
N LEU A 385 -2.36 25.30 12.90
CA LEU A 385 -3.21 25.06 11.74
C LEU A 385 -4.18 23.91 12.04
N TYR A 386 -5.48 24.18 12.13
CA TYR A 386 -6.52 23.17 12.42
C TYR A 386 -6.20 22.29 13.63
N THR A 387 -5.92 22.83 14.81
CA THR A 387 -5.51 22.07 16.01
C THR A 387 -6.28 20.76 16.26
N GLU A 388 -7.62 20.80 16.14
CA GLU A 388 -8.51 19.65 16.34
C GLU A 388 -8.41 18.58 15.23
N GLY A 389 -7.90 18.97 14.07
CA GLY A 389 -7.82 18.11 12.89
C GLY A 389 -9.17 17.55 12.45
N TRP A 390 -9.12 16.34 11.92
CA TRP A 390 -10.28 15.55 11.52
C TRP A 390 -9.93 14.07 11.67
N PRO A 391 -9.93 13.55 12.92
CA PRO A 391 -9.50 12.18 13.19
C PRO A 391 -10.37 11.12 12.48
N THR A 392 -11.65 11.44 12.25
CA THR A 392 -12.60 10.60 11.48
C THR A 392 -12.55 10.84 9.97
N GLY A 393 -11.76 11.82 9.55
CA GLY A 393 -11.52 12.17 8.17
C GLY A 393 -12.44 13.23 7.57
N ILE A 394 -11.95 13.87 6.51
CA ILE A 394 -12.71 14.66 5.54
C ILE A 394 -12.59 14.02 4.15
N ARG A 395 -13.40 14.49 3.20
CA ARG A 395 -13.39 14.06 1.80
C ARG A 395 -12.80 15.14 0.90
N VAL A 396 -12.00 14.71 -0.05
CA VAL A 396 -11.50 15.52 -1.17
C VAL A 396 -11.69 14.73 -2.46
N ASP A 397 -11.82 15.41 -3.58
CA ASP A 397 -11.83 14.74 -4.88
C ASP A 397 -10.43 14.77 -5.48
N ALA A 398 -10.24 14.11 -6.62
CA ALA A 398 -9.03 14.15 -7.40
C ALA A 398 -9.37 14.40 -8.86
N VAL A 399 -8.71 15.39 -9.46
CA VAL A 399 -8.82 15.69 -10.88
C VAL A 399 -7.43 15.97 -11.42
N GLY A 400 -7.06 15.30 -12.49
CA GLY A 400 -5.75 15.46 -13.08
C GLY A 400 -5.75 15.18 -14.56
N ALA A 401 -4.65 15.55 -15.21
CA ALA A 401 -4.45 15.36 -16.63
C ALA A 401 -3.00 14.98 -16.93
N PHE A 402 -2.77 14.40 -18.10
CA PHE A 402 -1.45 14.28 -18.66
C PHE A 402 -0.77 15.62 -18.68
N TYR A 403 0.44 15.65 -18.15
CA TYR A 403 1.22 16.85 -18.16
C TYR A 403 2.29 16.79 -19.24
N ASP A 404 2.06 17.57 -20.30
CA ASP A 404 2.97 17.73 -21.42
C ASP A 404 3.94 18.87 -21.13
N ARG A 405 5.14 18.50 -20.68
CA ARG A 405 6.23 19.46 -20.40
C ARG A 405 6.72 20.20 -21.65
N THR A 406 6.40 19.73 -22.85
CA THR A 406 6.81 20.38 -24.11
C THR A 406 5.90 21.55 -24.47
N LYS A 407 4.67 21.58 -23.94
CA LYS A 407 3.76 22.72 -24.08
C LYS A 407 4.13 23.82 -23.08
N ASP A 408 4.32 25.02 -23.59
CA ASP A 408 4.51 26.21 -22.76
C ASP A 408 3.29 26.47 -21.87
N ALA A 409 3.53 27.10 -20.71
CA ALA A 409 2.46 27.32 -19.71
C ALA A 409 1.29 28.14 -20.28
N ARG A 410 1.56 29.13 -21.14
CA ARG A 410 0.52 29.96 -21.77
C ARG A 410 -0.39 29.11 -22.66
N THR A 411 0.20 28.31 -23.55
CA THR A 411 -0.54 27.40 -24.44
C THR A 411 -1.25 26.29 -23.66
N GLY A 412 -0.58 25.69 -22.68
CA GLY A 412 -1.12 24.59 -21.87
C GLY A 412 -2.34 25.00 -21.05
N LEU A 413 -2.38 26.24 -20.56
CA LEU A 413 -3.50 26.81 -19.81
C LEU A 413 -4.56 27.47 -20.73
N GLY A 414 -4.30 27.58 -22.03
CA GLY A 414 -5.22 28.24 -22.97
C GLY A 414 -5.31 29.76 -22.79
N LEU A 415 -4.23 30.41 -22.33
CA LEU A 415 -4.21 31.85 -22.14
C LEU A 415 -4.13 32.59 -23.48
N GLY A 416 -4.73 33.78 -23.51
CA GLY A 416 -4.68 34.67 -24.68
C GLY A 416 -3.28 35.19 -25.01
N ALA A 417 -3.21 36.02 -26.06
CA ALA A 417 -2.01 36.81 -26.34
C ALA A 417 -1.67 37.73 -25.16
N VAL A 418 -0.39 38.04 -24.99
CA VAL A 418 0.05 38.98 -23.94
C VAL A 418 -0.63 40.34 -24.15
N ASN A 419 -1.08 40.96 -23.06
CA ASN A 419 -1.68 42.28 -23.07
C ASN A 419 -0.89 43.19 -22.13
N ALA A 420 -0.33 44.28 -22.66
CA ALA A 420 0.53 45.18 -21.90
C ALA A 420 -0.22 45.99 -20.82
N THR A 421 -1.55 46.09 -20.92
CA THR A 421 -2.38 46.89 -20.02
C THR A 421 -3.11 46.02 -19.01
N THR A 422 -3.76 44.94 -19.49
CA THR A 422 -4.65 44.12 -18.64
C THR A 422 -4.06 42.77 -18.26
N GLY A 423 -2.93 42.36 -18.86
CA GLY A 423 -2.41 41.00 -18.70
C GLY A 423 -3.19 39.94 -19.48
N ASN A 424 -2.67 38.72 -19.50
CA ASN A 424 -3.30 37.55 -20.13
C ASN A 424 -3.56 36.39 -19.15
N GLY A 425 -3.27 36.60 -17.87
CA GLY A 425 -3.47 35.62 -16.82
C GLY A 425 -4.18 36.24 -15.62
N GLU A 426 -4.84 35.39 -14.86
CA GLU A 426 -5.53 35.77 -13.64
C GLU A 426 -5.15 34.80 -12.51
N LEU A 427 -4.86 35.37 -11.34
CA LEU A 427 -4.84 34.66 -10.08
C LEU A 427 -6.08 35.07 -9.27
N VAL A 428 -6.84 34.08 -8.79
CA VAL A 428 -7.94 34.31 -7.84
C VAL A 428 -7.61 33.62 -6.54
N PHE A 429 -7.69 34.37 -5.44
CA PHE A 429 -7.50 33.86 -4.08
C PHE A 429 -8.82 33.97 -3.33
N SER A 430 -9.28 32.86 -2.76
CA SER A 430 -10.53 32.79 -2.00
C SER A 430 -10.39 32.01 -0.69
N GLY A 431 -11.25 32.28 0.28
CA GLY A 431 -11.19 31.66 1.61
C GLY A 431 -9.93 32.08 2.40
N GLY A 432 -9.40 31.20 3.27
CA GLY A 432 -8.15 31.48 4.02
C GLY A 432 -8.20 32.77 4.85
N LYS A 433 -9.36 33.03 5.46
CA LYS A 433 -9.70 34.27 6.17
C LYS A 433 -9.63 35.55 5.32
N LEU A 434 -9.64 35.50 4.00
CA LEU A 434 -9.81 36.72 3.21
C LEU A 434 -11.18 37.36 3.49
N THR A 435 -11.26 38.69 3.44
CA THR A 435 -12.52 39.42 3.66
C THR A 435 -13.41 39.42 2.42
N ALA A 436 -12.79 39.30 1.25
CA ALA A 436 -13.37 39.06 -0.07
C ALA A 436 -12.32 38.37 -0.94
N ASP A 437 -12.70 37.87 -2.10
CA ASP A 437 -11.74 37.30 -3.04
C ASP A 437 -10.71 38.37 -3.49
N VAL A 438 -9.46 37.94 -3.63
CA VAL A 438 -8.38 38.80 -4.15
C VAL A 438 -8.06 38.35 -5.56
N GLU A 439 -8.26 39.24 -6.52
CA GLU A 439 -7.96 38.99 -7.93
C GLU A 439 -6.71 39.75 -8.36
N VAL A 440 -5.83 39.07 -9.09
CA VAL A 440 -4.65 39.68 -9.71
C VAL A 440 -4.67 39.35 -11.19
N ARG A 441 -4.89 40.37 -12.03
CA ARG A 441 -4.89 40.24 -13.49
C ARG A 441 -3.69 40.92 -14.16
N ALA A 442 -2.99 41.77 -13.42
CA ALA A 442 -1.95 42.65 -13.95
C ALA A 442 -0.61 41.93 -14.18
N PHE A 443 -0.61 40.86 -14.98
CA PHE A 443 0.56 40.12 -15.41
C PHE A 443 0.35 39.36 -16.72
N ASN A 444 1.45 39.05 -17.38
CA ASN A 444 1.48 38.15 -18.52
C ASN A 444 2.27 36.90 -18.20
N ILE A 445 1.79 35.76 -18.70
CA ILE A 445 2.60 34.55 -18.90
C ILE A 445 2.95 34.51 -20.38
N GLU A 446 4.25 34.66 -20.67
CA GLU A 446 4.77 34.63 -22.03
C GLU A 446 4.89 33.19 -22.54
N ALA A 447 4.86 33.03 -23.87
CA ALA A 447 5.28 31.78 -24.48
C ALA A 447 6.76 31.55 -24.15
N GLY A 448 7.12 30.34 -23.71
CA GLY A 448 8.47 30.01 -23.28
C GLY A 448 8.81 28.55 -23.53
N THR A 449 10.06 28.18 -23.27
CA THR A 449 10.48 26.77 -23.30
C THR A 449 10.24 26.13 -21.93
N ALA A 450 10.31 24.79 -21.87
CA ALA A 450 10.16 24.00 -20.64
C ALA A 450 11.06 24.45 -19.46
N SER A 451 12.16 25.16 -19.75
CA SER A 451 13.14 25.61 -18.77
C SER A 451 13.03 27.10 -18.38
N ALA A 452 12.16 27.88 -19.03
CA ALA A 452 12.05 29.32 -18.81
C ALA A 452 10.65 29.85 -19.14
N THR A 453 9.68 29.58 -18.26
CA THR A 453 8.41 30.34 -18.29
C THR A 453 8.66 31.74 -17.75
N LYS A 454 8.41 32.76 -18.56
CA LYS A 454 8.59 34.16 -18.16
C LYS A 454 7.24 34.75 -17.74
N VAL A 455 7.16 35.17 -16.48
CA VAL A 455 6.04 35.94 -15.93
C VAL A 455 6.45 37.41 -15.88
N THR A 456 5.72 38.27 -16.58
CA THR A 456 5.96 39.73 -16.57
C THR A 456 4.83 40.46 -15.87
N LYS A 457 5.17 41.38 -14.97
CA LYS A 457 4.20 42.12 -14.16
C LYS A 457 3.79 43.44 -14.82
N ILE A 458 2.59 43.90 -14.49
CA ILE A 458 2.04 45.18 -14.96
C ILE A 458 1.60 46.00 -13.73
N PRO A 459 2.20 47.19 -13.51
CA PRO A 459 3.52 47.59 -13.99
C PRO A 459 4.62 46.63 -13.48
N VAL A 460 5.84 46.73 -14.02
CA VAL A 460 6.97 45.87 -13.61
C VAL A 460 7.25 45.94 -12.10
N ALA A 461 7.04 47.11 -11.51
CA ALA A 461 7.20 47.35 -10.06
C ALA A 461 6.04 46.81 -9.20
N ASN A 462 5.06 46.11 -9.77
CA ASN A 462 3.91 45.62 -9.03
C ASN A 462 4.37 44.65 -7.91
N GLY A 463 4.31 45.15 -6.69
CA GLY A 463 4.70 44.42 -5.51
C GLY A 463 3.60 43.52 -4.96
N THR A 464 2.34 43.63 -5.42
CA THR A 464 1.20 42.97 -4.74
C THR A 464 1.22 41.44 -4.85
N PHE A 465 2.06 40.88 -5.72
CA PHE A 465 2.22 39.44 -5.83
C PHE A 465 3.60 39.05 -6.37
N SER A 466 3.93 37.77 -6.27
CA SER A 466 4.93 37.09 -7.09
C SER A 466 4.30 35.84 -7.69
N LEU A 467 4.79 35.40 -8.84
CA LEU A 467 4.36 34.16 -9.48
C LEU A 467 5.55 33.56 -10.22
N ALA A 468 5.84 32.30 -9.92
CA ALA A 468 6.79 31.47 -10.63
C ALA A 468 6.07 30.21 -11.13
N VAL A 469 6.32 29.84 -12.39
CA VAL A 469 5.79 28.63 -13.00
C VAL A 469 6.95 27.71 -13.34
N THR A 470 6.91 26.50 -12.81
CA THR A 470 7.90 25.45 -13.08
C THR A 470 7.33 24.46 -14.09
N GLN A 471 7.50 24.79 -15.37
CA GLN A 471 6.95 24.01 -16.50
C GLN A 471 7.52 22.59 -16.59
N GLY A 472 8.72 22.30 -16.09
CA GLY A 472 9.24 20.92 -16.11
C GLY A 472 8.37 19.90 -15.37
N VAL A 473 7.65 20.35 -14.32
CA VAL A 473 6.84 19.50 -13.43
C VAL A 473 5.38 19.96 -13.33
N GLY A 474 5.01 21.03 -14.02
CA GLY A 474 3.65 21.56 -14.00
C GLY A 474 3.23 22.16 -12.67
N GLN A 475 4.14 22.85 -11.98
CA GLN A 475 3.84 23.50 -10.70
C GLN A 475 3.92 25.01 -10.80
N PHE A 476 3.25 25.70 -9.89
CA PHE A 476 3.39 27.15 -9.72
C PHE A 476 3.40 27.51 -8.25
N ASN A 477 4.04 28.64 -7.92
CA ASN A 477 4.08 29.18 -6.56
C ASN A 477 4.30 30.69 -6.57
N GLY A 478 4.11 31.32 -5.42
CA GLY A 478 4.33 32.73 -5.27
C GLY A 478 3.85 33.28 -3.94
N THR A 479 3.63 34.59 -3.91
CA THR A 479 3.09 35.32 -2.77
C THR A 479 2.05 36.33 -3.24
N PHE A 480 1.16 36.77 -2.36
CA PHE A 480 0.19 37.82 -2.68
C PHE A 480 -0.05 38.75 -1.50
N THR A 481 -0.56 39.96 -1.75
CA THR A 481 -1.02 40.89 -0.71
C THR A 481 -2.46 40.52 -0.34
N PRO A 482 -2.71 40.07 0.90
CA PRO A 482 -4.06 39.73 1.34
C PRO A 482 -4.83 40.99 1.77
N ASN A 483 -6.16 40.90 1.81
CA ASN A 483 -7.07 41.95 2.29
C ASN A 483 -7.48 41.77 3.77
N TRP A 484 -6.59 41.22 4.59
CA TRP A 484 -6.84 41.05 6.02
C TRP A 484 -6.72 42.39 6.76
N THR A 485 -7.53 42.58 7.79
CA THR A 485 -7.47 43.77 8.66
C THR A 485 -6.16 43.88 9.46
N ASN A 486 -5.49 42.76 9.75
CA ASN A 486 -4.24 42.69 10.52
C ASN A 486 -3.18 41.85 9.78
N ALA A 487 -2.77 42.26 8.57
CA ALA A 487 -1.73 41.57 7.82
C ALA A 487 -0.33 41.74 8.44
N VAL A 488 0.51 40.70 8.37
CA VAL A 488 1.94 40.82 8.68
C VAL A 488 2.70 41.35 7.46
N ALA A 489 3.93 41.85 7.68
CA ALA A 489 4.80 42.32 6.60
C ALA A 489 5.16 41.20 5.59
N ALA A 490 5.29 39.96 6.06
CA ALA A 490 5.55 38.80 5.22
C ALA A 490 4.28 38.34 4.48
N LYS A 491 4.32 38.30 3.15
CA LYS A 491 3.16 37.86 2.37
C LYS A 491 2.91 36.35 2.50
N PRO A 492 1.64 35.91 2.51
CA PRO A 492 1.31 34.49 2.43
C PRO A 492 1.89 33.86 1.17
N LEU A 493 2.43 32.65 1.32
CA LEU A 493 2.88 31.82 0.21
C LEU A 493 1.68 31.05 -0.37
N PHE A 494 1.61 30.99 -1.70
CA PHE A 494 0.70 30.10 -2.40
C PHE A 494 1.48 29.12 -3.29
N ARG A 495 0.87 27.97 -3.56
CA ARG A 495 1.45 26.91 -4.38
C ARG A 495 0.37 26.01 -4.96
N GLY A 496 0.64 25.45 -6.12
CA GLY A 496 -0.29 24.59 -6.82
C GLY A 496 0.31 23.86 -8.02
N VAL A 497 -0.57 23.21 -8.78
CA VAL A 497 -0.26 22.44 -9.98
C VAL A 497 -1.06 22.94 -11.18
N LEU A 498 -0.55 22.73 -12.38
CA LEU A 498 -1.20 23.05 -13.65
C LEU A 498 -1.86 21.81 -14.24
N ILE A 499 -3.12 21.95 -14.65
CA ILE A 499 -3.89 20.99 -15.45
C ILE A 499 -4.04 21.56 -16.86
N GLN A 500 -3.78 20.74 -17.89
CA GLN A 500 -3.67 21.17 -19.29
C GLN A 500 -4.77 20.61 -20.22
N LYS A 501 -5.85 20.05 -19.66
CA LYS A 501 -6.87 19.31 -20.43
C LYS A 501 -8.29 19.86 -20.22
N GLY A 502 -9.02 19.94 -21.34
CA GLY A 502 -10.44 20.32 -21.42
C GLY A 502 -10.83 21.57 -20.62
N GLY A 503 -12.02 21.54 -20.04
CA GLY A 503 -12.58 22.59 -19.18
C GLY A 503 -11.87 22.74 -17.84
N ASN A 504 -11.08 21.74 -17.41
CA ASN A 504 -10.28 21.82 -16.18
C ASN A 504 -8.92 22.50 -16.40
N LYS A 505 -8.63 23.06 -17.57
CA LYS A 505 -7.40 23.83 -17.81
C LYS A 505 -7.27 24.96 -16.79
N GLY A 506 -6.17 24.98 -16.07
CA GLY A 506 -5.94 25.94 -15.00
C GLY A 506 -4.85 25.49 -14.04
N GLY A 507 -4.42 26.40 -13.18
CA GLY A 507 -3.67 26.10 -11.99
C GLY A 507 -4.60 26.00 -10.79
N TYR A 508 -4.34 25.01 -9.93
CA TYR A 508 -5.12 24.72 -8.73
C TYR A 508 -4.17 24.54 -7.56
N GLY A 509 -4.49 25.15 -6.43
CA GLY A 509 -3.64 25.07 -5.26
C GLY A 509 -4.24 25.73 -4.03
N TYR A 510 -3.36 26.00 -3.08
CA TYR A 510 -3.73 26.61 -1.81
C TYR A 510 -2.70 27.64 -1.32
N PHE A 511 -3.15 28.45 -0.36
CA PHE A 511 -2.32 29.27 0.51
C PHE A 511 -2.77 29.08 1.97
N ILE A 512 -1.92 29.46 2.93
CA ILE A 512 -2.28 29.44 4.36
C ILE A 512 -2.22 30.87 4.89
N SER A 513 -3.24 31.28 5.65
CA SER A 513 -3.27 32.60 6.27
C SER A 513 -2.10 32.78 7.25
N ASN A 514 -1.57 34.00 7.32
CA ASN A 514 -0.47 34.34 8.21
C ASN A 514 -0.69 35.74 8.82
N ARG A 515 -1.91 36.02 9.29
CA ARG A 515 -2.24 37.28 9.97
C ARG A 515 -1.32 37.51 11.17
N ASN A 516 -1.20 38.76 11.61
CA ASN A 516 -0.37 39.06 12.76
C ASN A 516 -0.95 38.42 14.02
N GLY A 517 -0.16 37.59 14.70
CA GLY A 517 -0.63 36.79 15.84
C GLY A 517 -1.66 35.71 15.49
N ASP A 518 -1.72 35.23 14.24
CA ASP A 518 -2.67 34.18 13.82
C ASP A 518 -2.34 32.85 14.50
N VAL A 519 -3.12 32.49 15.53
CA VAL A 519 -3.01 31.23 16.27
C VAL A 519 -3.94 30.13 15.77
N ASP A 520 -4.74 30.44 14.73
CA ASP A 520 -5.67 29.50 14.09
C ASP A 520 -5.68 29.74 12.56
N PRO A 521 -4.54 29.64 11.87
CA PRO A 521 -4.48 29.92 10.45
C PRO A 521 -5.41 28.99 9.65
N GLN A 522 -5.92 29.48 8.51
CA GLN A 522 -6.79 28.72 7.62
C GLN A 522 -6.21 28.66 6.22
N ALA A 523 -6.54 27.57 5.53
CA ALA A 523 -6.16 27.36 4.14
C ALA A 523 -7.21 27.93 3.19
N GLY A 524 -6.77 28.75 2.24
CA GLY A 524 -7.59 29.26 1.15
C GLY A 524 -7.15 28.69 -0.20
N ARG A 525 -7.97 28.89 -1.22
CA ARG A 525 -7.75 28.41 -2.59
C ARG A 525 -6.98 29.45 -3.41
N VAL A 526 -6.11 28.98 -4.29
CA VAL A 526 -5.60 29.78 -5.40
C VAL A 526 -5.91 29.08 -6.72
N THR A 527 -6.46 29.83 -7.67
CA THR A 527 -6.56 29.39 -9.07
C THR A 527 -5.72 30.28 -9.97
N LEU A 528 -5.16 29.70 -11.02
CA LEU A 528 -4.43 30.40 -12.08
C LEU A 528 -5.06 30.08 -13.43
N GLY A 529 -5.44 31.07 -14.23
CA GLY A 529 -6.12 30.78 -15.49
C GLY A 529 -6.18 31.96 -16.44
N ALA A 530 -6.98 31.81 -17.49
CA ALA A 530 -7.36 32.93 -18.35
C ALA A 530 -8.28 33.88 -17.55
N PRO A 531 -8.15 35.21 -17.74
CA PRO A 531 -9.05 36.16 -17.09
C PRO A 531 -10.51 35.85 -17.42
N VAL A 532 -11.37 35.80 -16.40
CA VAL A 532 -12.82 35.70 -16.60
C VAL A 532 -13.34 37.06 -17.11
N PRO A 533 -14.18 37.09 -18.16
CA PRO A 533 -14.71 38.33 -18.76
C PRO A 533 -15.36 39.30 -17.79
#